data_AF-A0A354SJ17-F1
#
_entry.id   AF-A0A354SJ17-F1
#
_cell.length_a   1.000
_cell.length_b   1.000
_cell.length_c   1.000
_cell.angle_alpha   90.00
_cell.angle_beta   90.00
_cell.angle_gamma   90.00
#
_symmetry.space_group_name_H-M   'P 1'
#
loop_
_entity.id
_entity.type
_entity.pdbx_description
1 polymer ?
#
loop_
_entity_poly.entity_id
_entity_poly.type
_entity_poly.pdbx_seq_one_letter_code
_entity_poly.pdbx_strand_id
1 'polypeptide(L)' 'MPNMLLVGNGAREHAIAEAISRSPQNPRLFSFMKANNPGIASLSEKIQPGSYAD' A
#
# COMPACT_ATOMS: atom_id res chain seq x y z
N MET A 1 4.58 2.44 -16.54
CA MET A 1 4.29 1.87 -15.20
C MET A 1 3.90 3.01 -14.28
N PRO A 2 2.66 3.03 -13.76
CA PRO A 2 2.23 4.07 -12.84
C PRO A 2 2.77 3.81 -11.43
N ASN A 3 3.02 4.90 -10.69
CA ASN A 3 3.39 4.85 -9.28
C ASN A 3 2.14 5.16 -8.45
N MET A 4 1.85 4.32 -7.45
CA MET A 4 0.69 4.45 -6.58
C MET A 4 1.15 4.61 -5.13
N LEU A 5 0.58 5.57 -4.41
CA LEU A 5 0.77 5.71 -2.96
C LEU A 5 -0.52 5.32 -2.24
N LEU A 6 -0.43 4.29 -1.39
CA LEU A 6 -1.51 3.88 -0.50
C LEU A 6 -1.27 4.47 0.89
N VAL A 7 -2.26 5.18 1.42
CA VAL A 7 -2.24 5.74 2.77
C VAL A 7 -3.27 5.01 3.62
N GLY A 8 -2.83 4.44 4.74
CA GLY A 8 -3.69 3.59 5.59
C GLY A 8 -3.13 2.17 5.75
N ASN A 9 -3.54 1.48 6.81
CA ASN A 9 -3.01 0.17 7.18
C ASN A 9 -4.09 -0.85 7.60
N GLY A 10 -5.36 -0.55 7.33
CA GLY A 10 -6.50 -1.40 7.68
C GLY A 10 -6.80 -2.49 6.65
N ALA A 11 -7.89 -3.22 6.89
CA ALA A 11 -8.33 -4.29 5.98
C ALA A 11 -8.75 -3.76 4.60
N ARG A 12 -9.34 -2.56 4.54
CA ARG A 12 -9.71 -1.92 3.27
C ARG A 12 -8.48 -1.63 2.42
N GLU A 13 -7.45 -1.06 3.03
CA GLU A 13 -6.22 -0.72 2.32
C GLU A 13 -5.45 -1.98 1.89
N HIS A 14 -5.50 -3.05 2.69
CA HIS A 14 -4.97 -4.35 2.29
C HIS A 14 -5.65 -4.86 1.00
N ALA A 15 -6.98 -4.85 0.93
CA ALA A 15 -7.71 -5.28 -0.27
C ALA A 15 -7.37 -4.42 -1.50
N ILE A 16 -7.14 -3.12 -1.31
CA ILE A 16 -6.70 -2.20 -2.36
C ILE A 16 -5.28 -2.57 -2.83
N ALA A 17 -4.34 -2.82 -1.92
CA ALA A 17 -2.97 -3.23 -2.26
C ALA A 17 -2.96 -4.52 -3.10
N GLU A 18 -3.75 -5.52 -2.72
CA GLU A 18 -3.89 -6.75 -3.50
C GLU A 18 -4.47 -6.52 -4.89
N ALA A 19 -5.49 -5.66 -5.02
CA ALA A 19 -6.08 -5.33 -6.31
C ALA A 19 -5.08 -4.61 -7.23
N ILE A 20 -4.29 -3.68 -6.67
CA ILE A 20 -3.21 -2.98 -7.38
C ILE A 20 -2.16 -3.98 -7.88
N SER A 21 -1.72 -4.92 -7.03
CA SER A 21 -0.73 -5.93 -7.38
C SER A 21 -1.16 -6.87 -8.52
N ARG A 22 -2.47 -7.07 -8.72
CA ARG A 22 -3.00 -7.91 -9.82
C ARG A 22 -3.22 -7.15 -11.12
N SER A 23 -2.98 -5.84 -11.15
CA SER A 23 -3.25 -5.02 -12.34
C SER A 23 -2.30 -5.38 -13.50
N PRO A 24 -2.82 -5.57 -14.73
CA PRO A 24 -1.98 -5.83 -15.91
C PRO A 24 -1.08 -4.65 -16.28
N GLN A 25 -1.32 -3.46 -15.71
CA GLN A 25 -0.48 -2.27 -15.92
C GLN A 25 0.82 -2.30 -15.10
N ASN A 26 1.01 -3.32 -14.26
CA ASN A 26 2.17 -3.51 -13.38
C ASN A 26 2.56 -2.23 -12.61
N PRO A 27 1.65 -1.68 -11.78
CA PRO A 27 1.92 -0.48 -10.98
C PRO A 27 2.98 -0.74 -9.91
N ARG A 28 3.79 0.28 -9.61
CA ARG A 28 4.70 0.27 -8.45
C ARG A 28 3.94 0.80 -7.23
N LEU A 29 3.78 -0.03 -6.20
CA LEU A 29 3.06 0.34 -4.98
C LEU A 29 4.01 0.86 -3.91
N PHE A 30 3.68 2.00 -3.34
CA PHE A 30 4.32 2.58 -2.15
C PHE A 30 3.27 2.73 -1.06
N SER A 31 3.66 2.59 0.21
CA SER A 31 2.69 2.65 1.31
C SER A 31 3.13 3.55 2.45
N PHE A 32 2.21 4.35 2.97
CA PHE A 32 2.36 5.18 4.16
C PHE A 32 1.37 4.73 5.23
N MET A 33 1.86 4.29 6.38
CA MET A 33 1.07 3.52 7.35
C MET A 33 1.33 3.98 8.80
N LYS A 34 0.27 4.15 9.61
CA LYS A 34 0.36 4.45 11.05
C LYS A 34 0.98 3.30 11.83
N ALA A 35 0.62 2.07 11.47
CA ALA A 35 1.18 0.83 12.00
C ALA A 35 1.52 -0.11 10.86
N ASN A 36 2.54 -0.95 11.04
CA ASN A 36 2.97 -1.88 10.00
C ASN A 36 1.90 -2.95 9.75
N ASN A 37 1.38 -3.02 8.52
CA ASN A 37 0.56 -4.13 8.03
C ASN A 37 1.44 -5.03 7.15
N PRO A 38 1.82 -6.25 7.59
CA PRO A 38 2.72 -7.12 6.85
C PRO A 38 2.24 -7.48 5.44
N GLY A 39 0.92 -7.56 5.23
CA GLY A 39 0.35 -7.87 3.91
C GLY A 39 0.44 -6.71 2.92
N ILE A 40 0.28 -5.46 3.39
CA ILE A 40 0.53 -4.28 2.55
C ILE A 40 2.03 -4.13 2.29
N ALA A 41 2.86 -4.40 3.30
CA ALA A 41 4.31 -4.27 3.21
C ALA A 41 4.93 -5.24 2.19
N SER A 42 4.45 -6.50 2.11
CA SER A 42 4.95 -7.47 1.14
C SER A 42 4.61 -7.14 -0.31
N LEU A 43 3.58 -6.31 -0.54
CA LEU A 43 3.13 -5.86 -1.86
C LEU A 43 3.72 -4.50 -2.27
N SER A 44 4.36 -3.80 -1.34
CA SER A 44 4.90 -2.45 -1.56
C SER A 44 6.39 -2.49 -1.85
N GLU A 45 6.86 -1.66 -2.78
CA GLU A 45 8.29 -1.48 -3.02
C GLU A 45 8.99 -0.76 -1.87
N LYS A 46 8.29 0.17 -1.24
CA LYS A 46 8.75 0.84 -0.03
C LYS A 46 7.58 1.17 0.87
N ILE A 47 7.82 1.04 2.16
CA ILE A 47 6.91 1.49 3.21
C ILE A 47 7.54 2.65 3.97
N GLN A 48 6.70 3.58 4.42
CA GLN A 48 7.09 4.65 5.31
C GLN A 48 6.12 4.70 6.49
N PRO A 49 6.60 4.43 7.72
CA PRO A 49 5.80 4.66 8.92
C PRO A 49 5.58 6.15 9.15
N GLY A 50 4.38 6.51 9.59
CA GLY A 50 4.06 7.89 9.98
C GLY A 50 2.60 8.07 10.36
N SER A 51 2.33 9.14 11.11
CA SER A 51 0.98 9.51 11.48
C SER A 51 0.28 10.29 10.36
N TYR A 52 -1.02 10.11 10.23
CA TYR A 52 -1.93 10.90 9.40
C TYR A 52 -3.21 11.17 10.20
N ALA A 53 -3.95 12.23 9.90
CA ALA A 53 -5.32 12.33 10.40
C ALA A 53 -6.16 11.24 9.73
N ASP A 54 -7.03 10.56 10.49
CA ASP A 54 -8.11 9.76 9.88
C ASP A 54 -9.27 10.67 9.48
#